data_AF-A0A0G0QV95-F1
#
_entry.id   AF-A0A0G0QV95-F1
#
_cell.length_a   1.000
_cell.length_b   1.000
_cell.length_c   1.000
_cell.angle_alpha   90.00
_cell.angle_beta   90.00
_cell.angle_gamma   90.00
#
_symmetry.space_group_name_H-M   'P 1'
#
loop_
_entity.id
_entity.type
_entity.pdbx_description
1 polymer ?
#
loop_
_entity_poly.entity_id
_entity_poly.type
_entity_poly.pdbx_seq_one_letter_code
_entity_poly.pdbx_strand_id
1 'polypeptide(L)'
;MLDEAEKKLFSVSQRSLTKTLVPLKTTLSSAMERITNQGDGILRGHKSGYSDLDNLLGGFQKSDLIILAARPSVGKTAFAVNLALNIAKQNIPVGIFSMEMSVDQVVDRLIAADSGVSLWKMRTGKLSHHEEHNDFLRITTACEELSEIPVFIDDSPSPNILQMRAMARRLQSEYGLGLLIIDYLQLMASNRRYDSPVQQVTEISRGLKGLAKELNIPIIALSQLSRAIEQVIKLKLYNMNPKFKHIVSLLRKLPGVGPRQAGRFVLALLEKPESELLELGEAISNLKSEITFCEICHNLSDNHLCDICSDKRRDATKIMVIEKVTDLESIEKTGLYKGQYHILGGTVNPVDGVFPENLNLDSLEKRIAKLAVADQIELIIATNPNTAGETTAMYIRDMLGSKTNVRITHLARGLASGSHLEYADEITLKNALEFRK
;
A
#
# COMPACT_ATOMS: atom_id res chain seq x y z
N MET A 1 32.10 1.69 54.19
CA MET A 1 32.63 1.92 52.82
C MET A 1 31.71 1.38 51.73
N LEU A 2 31.17 0.15 51.84
CA LEU A 2 30.19 -0.39 50.87
C LEU A 2 28.86 0.39 50.85
N ASP A 3 28.35 0.78 52.02
CA ASP A 3 27.09 1.53 52.18
C ASP A 3 27.12 2.96 51.57
N GLU A 4 28.29 3.61 51.60
CA GLU A 4 28.50 4.91 50.94
C GLU A 4 28.66 4.78 49.43
N ALA A 5 29.25 3.68 48.97
CA ALA A 5 29.37 3.37 47.55
C ALA A 5 27.99 3.02 46.95
N GLU A 6 27.14 2.28 47.68
CA GLU A 6 25.75 2.03 47.31
C GLU A 6 24.93 3.32 47.29
N LYS A 7 25.02 4.20 48.31
CA LYS A 7 24.34 5.51 48.28
C LYS A 7 24.81 6.42 47.15
N LYS A 8 26.09 6.40 46.79
CA LYS A 8 26.60 7.11 45.60
C LYS A 8 26.08 6.50 44.30
N LEU A 9 26.03 5.18 44.18
CA LEU A 9 25.44 4.49 43.02
C LEU A 9 23.92 4.76 42.90
N PHE A 10 23.21 4.77 44.02
CA PHE A 10 21.77 5.04 44.09
C PHE A 10 21.41 6.51 43.80
N SER A 11 22.25 7.46 44.23
CA SER A 11 22.07 8.88 43.91
C SER A 11 22.40 9.21 42.44
N VAL A 12 23.29 8.44 41.81
CA VAL A 12 23.56 8.52 40.37
C VAL A 12 22.40 7.90 39.57
N SER A 13 21.79 6.81 40.02
CA SER A 13 20.62 6.22 39.34
C SER A 13 19.34 7.05 39.49
N GLN A 14 19.12 7.71 40.64
CA GLN A 14 17.99 8.62 40.85
C GLN A 14 18.04 9.91 40.01
N ARG A 15 19.21 10.35 39.56
CA ARG A 15 19.32 11.50 38.62
C ARG A 15 18.65 11.23 37.26
N SER A 16 18.32 9.98 36.94
CA SER A 16 17.64 9.59 35.70
C SER A 16 16.10 9.59 35.79
N LEU A 17 15.53 9.70 37.00
CA LEU A 17 14.07 9.77 37.23
C LEU A 17 13.67 11.20 37.63
N THR A 18 13.68 12.12 36.67
CA THR A 18 13.53 13.58 36.91
C THR A 18 12.08 14.10 36.94
N LYS A 19 11.06 13.25 37.07
CA LYS A 19 9.68 13.72 37.29
C LYS A 19 9.11 13.19 38.59
N THR A 20 9.09 14.05 39.60
CA THR A 20 8.28 13.89 40.81
C THR A 20 6.81 14.07 40.48
N LEU A 21 5.94 13.27 41.12
CA LEU A 21 4.49 13.48 41.07
C LEU A 21 4.17 14.86 41.67
N VAL A 22 3.46 15.70 40.93
CA VAL A 22 3.05 17.03 41.39
C VAL A 22 1.66 16.92 42.05
N PRO A 23 1.48 17.34 43.32
CA PRO A 23 0.16 17.33 43.96
C PRO A 23 -0.85 18.21 43.21
N LEU A 24 -2.08 17.72 43.02
CA LEU A 24 -3.14 18.49 42.34
C LEU A 24 -3.33 19.87 42.97
N LYS A 25 -3.32 19.94 44.31
CA LYS A 25 -3.49 21.18 45.09
C LYS A 25 -2.54 22.30 44.67
N THR A 26 -1.27 22.00 44.37
CA THR A 26 -0.30 23.02 43.97
C THR A 26 -0.53 23.50 42.54
N THR A 27 -1.09 22.65 41.66
CA THR A 27 -1.39 23.02 40.27
C THR A 27 -2.72 23.74 40.08
N LEU A 28 -3.68 23.57 41.00
CA LEU A 28 -5.00 24.22 40.93
C LEU A 28 -4.89 25.75 41.04
N SER A 29 -4.00 26.26 41.91
CA SER A 29 -3.78 27.71 42.03
C SER A 29 -3.26 28.31 40.72
N SER A 30 -2.25 27.69 40.11
CA SER A 30 -1.75 28.10 38.79
C SER A 30 -2.78 27.90 37.67
N ALA A 31 -3.70 26.94 37.81
CA ALA A 31 -4.79 26.77 36.85
C ALA A 31 -5.80 27.91 36.94
N MET A 32 -6.18 28.29 38.15
CA MET A 32 -7.11 29.38 38.39
C MET A 32 -6.55 30.72 37.90
N GLU A 33 -5.29 31.00 38.21
CA GLU A 33 -4.59 32.21 37.74
C GLU A 33 -4.59 32.31 36.21
N ARG A 34 -4.40 31.19 35.51
CA ARG A 34 -4.45 31.13 34.04
C ARG A 34 -5.85 31.34 33.46
N ILE A 35 -6.90 31.05 34.21
CA ILE A 35 -8.29 31.28 33.79
C ILE A 35 -8.67 32.74 34.07
N THR A 36 -8.30 33.28 35.24
CA THR A 36 -8.65 34.65 35.64
C THR A 36 -7.88 35.73 34.88
N ASN A 37 -6.66 35.44 34.44
CA ASN A 37 -5.87 36.37 33.63
C ASN A 37 -6.34 36.44 32.16
N GLN A 38 -7.41 35.71 31.78
CA GLN A 38 -8.06 35.84 30.49
C GLN A 38 -9.03 37.02 30.52
N GLY A 39 -8.55 38.21 30.15
CA GLY A 39 -9.46 39.28 29.74
C GLY A 39 -10.25 38.86 28.50
N ASP A 40 -11.48 39.38 28.35
CA ASP A 40 -12.39 39.05 27.25
C ASP A 40 -11.67 39.13 25.89
N GLY A 41 -11.45 37.97 25.25
CA GLY A 41 -10.97 37.87 23.87
C GLY A 41 -9.46 37.67 23.63
N ILE A 42 -8.61 37.60 24.67
CA ILE A 42 -7.17 37.32 24.47
C ILE A 42 -6.93 35.80 24.35
N LEU A 43 -6.61 35.35 23.14
CA LEU A 43 -6.22 33.96 22.87
C LEU A 43 -4.88 33.63 23.56
N ARG A 44 -4.83 32.46 24.21
CA ARG A 44 -3.68 32.01 25.02
C ARG A 44 -2.55 31.41 24.17
N GLY A 45 -2.89 30.85 23.01
CA GLY A 45 -1.93 30.25 22.08
C GLY A 45 -1.44 31.24 21.03
N HIS A 46 -0.42 30.85 20.27
CA HIS A 46 0.03 31.61 19.11
C HIS A 46 -1.07 31.66 18.04
N LYS A 47 -1.44 32.86 17.59
CA LYS A 47 -2.51 33.07 16.61
C LYS A 47 -2.05 32.58 15.23
N SER A 48 -2.88 31.78 14.57
CA SER A 48 -2.62 31.24 13.23
C SER A 48 -2.71 32.28 12.11
N GLY A 49 -3.38 33.41 12.38
CA GLY A 49 -3.74 34.42 11.38
C GLY A 49 -5.05 34.12 10.66
N TYR A 50 -5.71 33.00 10.98
CA TYR A 50 -7.05 32.66 10.50
C TYR A 50 -8.03 32.69 11.67
N SER A 51 -8.88 33.71 11.74
CA SER A 51 -9.76 33.96 12.88
C SER A 51 -10.66 32.77 13.23
N ASP A 52 -11.24 32.11 12.22
CA ASP A 52 -12.10 30.93 12.43
C ASP A 52 -11.34 29.75 13.04
N LEU A 53 -10.09 29.54 12.61
CA LEU A 53 -9.23 28.50 13.15
C LEU A 53 -8.80 28.81 14.58
N ASP A 54 -8.46 30.07 14.84
CA ASP A 54 -8.07 30.56 16.15
C ASP A 54 -9.21 30.46 17.16
N ASN A 55 -10.44 30.74 16.75
CA ASN A 55 -11.64 30.57 17.57
C ASN A 55 -11.90 29.09 17.90
N LEU A 56 -11.62 28.18 16.96
CA LEU A 56 -11.79 26.75 17.17
C LEU A 56 -10.71 26.15 18.09
N LEU A 57 -9.46 26.58 17.92
CA LEU A 57 -8.31 26.00 18.63
C LEU A 57 -7.92 26.74 19.91
N GLY A 58 -8.35 27.99 20.08
CA GLY A 58 -7.81 28.89 21.11
C GLY A 58 -6.40 29.41 20.78
N GLY A 59 -5.99 29.34 19.51
CA GLY A 59 -4.61 29.47 19.05
C GLY A 59 -3.74 28.24 19.34
N PHE A 60 -2.51 28.20 18.81
CA PHE A 60 -1.59 27.08 19.02
C PHE A 60 -1.00 27.08 20.44
N GLN A 61 -1.36 26.07 21.22
CA GLN A 61 -0.93 25.95 22.61
C GLN A 61 0.47 25.36 22.73
N LYS A 62 1.19 25.81 23.77
CA LYS A 62 2.50 25.25 24.14
C LYS A 62 2.39 23.77 24.48
N SER A 63 3.45 23.02 24.19
CA SER A 63 3.55 21.58 24.41
C SER A 63 2.64 20.70 23.52
N ASP A 64 1.89 21.28 22.58
CA ASP A 64 1.04 20.53 21.66
C ASP A 64 1.76 20.00 20.43
N LEU A 65 1.28 18.84 19.98
CA LEU A 65 1.66 18.25 18.70
C LEU A 65 0.41 18.31 17.82
N ILE A 66 0.49 19.14 16.80
CA ILE A 66 -0.56 19.35 15.82
C ILE A 66 -0.19 18.55 14.57
N ILE A 67 -1.10 17.70 14.09
CA ILE A 67 -0.90 16.95 12.84
C ILE A 67 -1.67 17.62 11.72
N LEU A 68 -0.97 18.16 10.74
CA LEU A 68 -1.57 18.71 9.53
C LEU A 68 -1.52 17.65 8.42
N ALA A 69 -2.65 16.96 8.22
CA ALA A 69 -2.76 15.88 7.25
C ALA A 69 -3.57 16.29 6.02
N ALA A 70 -3.00 16.11 4.82
CA ALA A 70 -3.72 16.32 3.57
C ALA A 70 -3.20 15.39 2.47
N ARG A 71 -3.94 15.32 1.35
CA ARG A 71 -3.47 14.63 0.14
C ARG A 71 -2.37 15.46 -0.55
N PRO A 72 -1.54 14.84 -1.40
CA PRO A 72 -0.67 15.58 -2.32
C PRO A 72 -1.47 16.62 -3.10
N SER A 73 -0.82 17.76 -3.37
CA SER A 73 -1.38 18.86 -4.17
C SER A 73 -2.60 19.59 -3.59
N VAL A 74 -3.08 19.25 -2.38
CA VAL A 74 -4.19 19.99 -1.72
C VAL A 74 -3.73 21.33 -1.13
N GLY A 75 -2.42 21.53 -0.96
CA GLY A 75 -1.87 22.77 -0.41
C GLY A 75 -1.40 22.67 1.06
N LYS A 76 -1.13 21.46 1.57
CA LYS A 76 -0.60 21.20 2.92
C LYS A 76 0.60 22.11 3.27
N THR A 77 1.62 22.12 2.41
CA THR A 77 2.83 22.91 2.59
C THR A 77 2.56 24.40 2.44
N ALA A 78 1.71 24.79 1.48
CA ALA A 78 1.32 26.19 1.32
C ALA A 78 0.62 26.72 2.59
N PHE A 79 -0.29 25.94 3.16
CA PHE A 79 -0.96 26.28 4.41
C PHE A 79 0.03 26.37 5.58
N ALA A 80 0.96 25.42 5.72
CA ALA A 80 1.98 25.46 6.76
C ALA A 80 2.93 26.66 6.65
N VAL A 81 3.35 27.02 5.43
CA VAL A 81 4.18 28.20 5.19
C VAL A 81 3.43 29.50 5.54
N ASN A 82 2.13 29.58 5.23
CA ASN A 82 1.32 30.73 5.64
C ASN A 82 1.16 30.83 7.16
N LEU A 83 0.98 29.69 7.85
CA LEU A 83 0.97 29.68 9.32
C LEU A 83 2.30 30.16 9.90
N ALA A 84 3.42 29.71 9.32
CA ALA A 84 4.75 30.13 9.72
C ALA A 84 4.90 31.65 9.59
N LEU A 85 4.54 32.20 8.43
CA LEU A 85 4.62 33.63 8.13
C LEU A 85 3.77 34.46 9.10
N ASN A 86 2.50 34.11 9.28
CA ASN A 86 1.58 34.84 10.16
C ASN A 86 2.05 34.86 11.63
N ILE A 87 2.66 33.77 12.10
CA ILE A 87 3.19 33.67 13.46
C ILE A 87 4.52 34.43 13.57
N ALA A 88 5.40 34.32 12.59
CA ALA A 88 6.67 35.04 12.56
C ALA A 88 6.48 36.57 12.49
N LYS A 89 5.46 37.06 11.76
CA LYS A 89 5.09 38.49 11.74
C LYS A 89 4.64 39.04 13.11
N GLN A 90 4.29 38.18 14.07
CA GLN A 90 4.05 38.57 15.47
C GLN A 90 5.34 38.61 16.30
N ASN A 91 6.51 38.61 15.64
CA ASN A 91 7.84 38.54 16.22
C ASN A 91 8.09 37.29 17.09
N ILE A 92 7.47 36.17 16.70
CA ILE A 92 7.65 34.87 17.36
C ILE A 92 8.59 34.02 16.50
N PRO A 93 9.73 33.57 17.03
CA PRO A 93 10.67 32.74 16.27
C PRO A 93 10.05 31.41 15.82
N VAL A 94 10.15 31.11 14.52
CA VAL A 94 9.62 29.90 13.89
C VAL A 94 10.74 29.09 13.24
N GLY A 95 10.82 27.80 13.57
CA GLY A 95 11.69 26.85 12.90
C GLY A 95 10.93 25.98 11.90
N ILE A 96 11.48 25.76 10.71
CA ILE A 96 10.91 24.92 9.65
C ILE A 96 11.94 23.87 9.25
N PHE A 97 11.62 22.59 9.47
CA PHE A 97 12.33 21.46 8.88
C PHE A 97 11.63 21.03 7.60
N SER A 98 12.25 21.31 6.46
CA SER A 98 11.72 21.05 5.11
C SER A 98 12.46 19.89 4.46
N MET A 99 11.92 18.69 4.59
CA MET A 99 12.50 17.45 4.10
C MET A 99 12.08 17.12 2.65
N GLU A 100 11.02 17.75 2.15
CA GLU A 100 10.52 17.56 0.76
C GLU A 100 10.98 18.67 -0.19
N MET A 101 11.23 19.87 0.32
CA MET A 101 11.54 21.06 -0.47
C MET A 101 12.85 21.70 -0.02
N SER A 102 13.60 22.29 -0.95
CA SER A 102 14.79 23.08 -0.62
C SER A 102 14.42 24.38 0.12
N VAL A 103 15.41 24.98 0.78
CA VAL A 103 15.28 26.32 1.39
C VAL A 103 14.74 27.32 0.36
N ASP A 104 15.31 27.37 -0.84
CA ASP A 104 14.89 28.30 -1.91
C ASP A 104 13.39 28.16 -2.24
N GLN A 105 12.89 26.93 -2.29
CA GLN A 105 11.49 26.66 -2.58
C GLN A 105 10.54 27.09 -1.45
N VAL A 106 11.01 27.06 -0.20
CA VAL A 106 10.25 27.58 0.95
C VAL A 106 10.28 29.10 0.92
N VAL A 107 11.43 29.71 0.67
CA VAL A 107 11.63 31.17 0.57
C VAL A 107 10.78 31.77 -0.56
N ASP A 108 10.80 31.18 -1.76
CA ASP A 108 9.97 31.63 -2.89
C ASP A 108 8.48 31.68 -2.51
N ARG A 109 8.02 30.71 -1.69
CA ARG A 109 6.63 30.66 -1.23
C ARG A 109 6.33 31.71 -0.16
N LEU A 110 7.28 32.00 0.72
CA LEU A 110 7.14 33.10 1.69
C LEU A 110 7.02 34.43 0.96
N ILE A 111 7.91 34.71 0.00
CA ILE A 111 7.86 35.91 -0.84
C ILE A 111 6.55 35.98 -1.62
N ALA A 112 6.10 34.88 -2.24
CA ALA A 112 4.84 34.85 -2.97
C ALA A 112 3.62 35.09 -2.07
N ALA A 113 3.61 34.51 -0.87
CA ALA A 113 2.53 34.68 0.11
C ALA A 113 2.47 36.12 0.62
N ASP A 114 3.63 36.75 0.84
CA ASP A 114 3.74 38.09 1.39
C ASP A 114 3.47 39.18 0.33
N SER A 115 4.16 39.09 -0.82
CA SER A 115 4.01 40.06 -1.92
C SER A 115 2.65 39.95 -2.62
N GLY A 116 1.99 38.79 -2.55
CA GLY A 116 0.80 38.44 -3.34
C GLY A 116 1.09 38.27 -4.84
N VAL A 117 2.35 38.05 -5.23
CA VAL A 117 2.76 37.75 -6.61
C VAL A 117 2.78 36.23 -6.82
N SER A 118 2.23 35.76 -7.93
CA SER A 118 2.18 34.31 -8.20
C SER A 118 3.57 33.70 -8.36
N LEU A 119 3.78 32.52 -7.78
CA LEU A 119 5.02 31.75 -7.89
C LEU A 119 5.44 31.47 -9.34
N TRP A 120 4.46 31.29 -10.25
CA TRP A 120 4.74 31.06 -11.67
C TRP A 120 5.41 32.26 -12.34
N LYS A 121 4.92 33.49 -12.05
CA LYS A 121 5.53 34.72 -12.57
C LYS A 121 6.96 34.90 -12.06
N MET A 122 7.18 34.66 -10.76
CA MET A 122 8.51 34.71 -10.15
C MET A 122 9.48 33.73 -10.82
N ARG A 123 9.06 32.48 -11.03
CA ARG A 123 9.89 31.45 -11.68
C ARG A 123 10.14 31.69 -13.17
N THR A 124 9.20 32.31 -13.87
CA THR A 124 9.32 32.54 -15.33
C THR A 124 9.90 33.91 -15.68
N GLY A 125 10.10 34.79 -14.70
CA GLY A 125 10.54 36.17 -14.93
C GLY A 125 9.49 37.06 -15.60
N LYS A 126 8.26 36.58 -15.78
CA LYS A 126 7.16 37.33 -16.43
C LYS A 126 6.48 38.27 -15.43
N LEU A 127 7.27 39.18 -14.86
CA LEU A 127 6.85 40.18 -13.90
C LEU A 127 6.20 41.37 -14.62
N SER A 128 5.11 41.89 -14.06
CA SER A 128 4.51 43.14 -14.52
C SER A 128 5.34 44.33 -14.08
N HIS A 129 5.56 45.27 -15.01
CA HIS A 129 6.24 46.55 -14.77
C HIS A 129 5.29 47.76 -14.87
N HIS A 130 3.97 47.52 -14.98
CA HIS A 130 2.99 48.61 -15.00
C HIS A 130 2.91 49.29 -13.62
N GLU A 131 2.80 50.62 -13.59
CA GLU A 131 2.85 51.43 -12.36
C GLU A 131 1.82 51.01 -11.30
N GLU A 132 0.60 50.66 -11.71
CA GLU A 132 -0.46 50.24 -10.78
C GLU A 132 -0.26 48.81 -10.23
N HIS A 133 0.48 47.96 -10.95
CA HIS A 133 0.69 46.54 -10.62
C HIS A 133 2.15 46.14 -10.87
N ASN A 134 3.09 46.83 -10.23
CA ASN A 134 4.51 46.56 -10.36
C ASN A 134 4.89 45.35 -9.49
N ASP A 135 4.98 44.18 -10.11
CA ASP A 135 5.30 42.92 -9.42
C ASP A 135 6.70 42.97 -8.81
N PHE A 136 7.66 43.65 -9.46
CA PHE A 136 9.03 43.76 -8.96
C PHE A 136 9.07 44.57 -7.65
N LEU A 137 8.40 45.72 -7.61
CA LEU A 137 8.32 46.55 -6.40
C LEU A 137 7.70 45.77 -5.22
N ARG A 138 6.60 45.06 -5.46
CA ARG A 138 5.93 44.23 -4.44
C ARG A 138 6.83 43.13 -3.89
N ILE A 139 7.61 42.48 -4.76
CA ILE A 139 8.59 41.48 -4.36
C ILE A 139 9.70 42.11 -3.52
N THR A 140 10.24 43.26 -3.95
CA THR A 140 11.29 43.96 -3.18
C THR A 140 10.80 44.37 -1.79
N THR A 141 9.61 44.96 -1.68
CA THR A 141 9.01 45.30 -0.38
C THR A 141 8.80 44.07 0.50
N ALA A 142 8.32 42.96 -0.07
CA ALA A 142 8.17 41.72 0.68
C ALA A 142 9.52 41.19 1.19
N CYS A 143 10.58 41.25 0.38
CA CYS A 143 11.92 40.85 0.81
C CYS A 143 12.44 41.70 1.99
N GLU A 144 12.17 43.00 2.00
CA GLU A 144 12.52 43.91 3.10
C GLU A 144 11.72 43.58 4.37
N GLU A 145 10.42 43.31 4.27
CA GLU A 145 9.63 42.87 5.43
C GLU A 145 10.09 41.50 5.97
N LEU A 146 10.39 40.57 5.06
CA LEU A 146 10.79 39.22 5.41
C LEU A 146 12.20 39.14 6.01
N SER A 147 13.08 40.12 5.77
CA SER A 147 14.42 40.11 6.38
C SER A 147 14.39 40.38 7.88
N GLU A 148 13.32 40.99 8.39
CA GLU A 148 13.16 41.36 9.80
C GLU A 148 12.44 40.29 10.64
N ILE A 149 11.82 39.28 10.02
CA ILE A 149 11.05 38.27 10.75
C ILE A 149 11.92 37.06 11.18
N PRO A 150 11.69 36.48 12.37
CA PRO A 150 12.54 35.42 12.91
C PRO A 150 12.15 34.02 12.38
N VAL A 151 12.42 33.75 11.10
CA VAL A 151 12.18 32.44 10.47
C VAL A 151 13.50 31.71 10.20
N PHE A 152 13.58 30.45 10.64
CA PHE A 152 14.76 29.60 10.48
C PHE A 152 14.39 28.33 9.72
N ILE A 153 15.12 28.00 8.65
CA ILE A 153 14.80 26.88 7.77
C ILE A 153 15.99 25.91 7.69
N ASP A 154 15.70 24.62 7.81
CA ASP A 154 16.63 23.53 7.52
C ASP A 154 16.04 22.65 6.43
N ASP A 155 16.78 22.43 5.34
CA ASP A 155 16.42 21.52 4.25
C ASP A 155 17.31 20.28 4.17
N SER A 156 17.99 19.95 5.29
CA SER A 156 18.81 18.76 5.40
C SER A 156 18.00 17.52 4.96
N PRO A 157 18.52 16.66 4.07
CA PRO A 157 17.79 15.49 3.63
C PRO A 157 17.71 14.46 4.75
N SER A 158 16.49 14.04 5.09
CA SER A 158 16.21 12.94 6.02
C SER A 158 16.86 13.04 7.43
N PRO A 159 16.73 14.16 8.18
CA PRO A 159 17.25 14.25 9.54
C PRO A 159 16.63 13.18 10.45
N ASN A 160 17.48 12.55 11.26
CA ASN A 160 17.03 11.72 12.36
C ASN A 160 16.39 12.62 13.45
N ILE A 161 15.39 12.11 14.18
CA ILE A 161 14.74 12.79 15.32
C ILE A 161 15.76 13.33 16.34
N LEU A 162 16.90 12.66 16.51
CA LEU A 162 17.96 13.11 17.42
C LEU A 162 18.62 14.41 16.95
N GLN A 163 18.94 14.51 15.65
CA GLN A 163 19.53 15.70 15.04
C GLN A 163 18.54 16.87 15.07
N MET A 164 17.29 16.61 14.64
CA MET A 164 16.21 17.59 14.71
C MET A 164 16.02 18.15 16.12
N ARG A 165 16.03 17.28 17.14
CA ARG A 165 15.95 17.71 18.54
C ARG A 165 17.14 18.56 18.96
N ALA A 166 18.36 18.21 18.56
CA ALA A 166 19.55 19.01 18.87
C ALA A 166 19.47 20.42 18.25
N MET A 167 19.05 20.51 16.99
CA MET A 167 18.86 21.78 16.29
C MET A 167 17.73 22.61 16.90
N ALA A 168 16.59 22.00 17.21
CA ALA A 168 15.47 22.69 17.86
C ALA A 168 15.84 23.21 19.26
N ARG A 169 16.63 22.46 20.04
CA ARG A 169 17.17 22.93 21.34
C ARG A 169 18.11 24.12 21.17
N ARG A 170 19.01 24.05 20.17
CA ARG A 170 19.91 25.15 19.87
C ARG A 170 19.12 26.41 19.51
N LEU A 171 18.14 26.28 18.63
CA LEU A 171 17.27 27.38 18.22
C LEU A 171 16.45 27.95 19.40
N GLN A 172 15.95 27.08 20.29
CA GLN A 172 15.29 27.49 21.53
C GLN A 172 16.22 28.32 22.44
N SER A 173 17.47 27.88 22.60
CA SER A 173 18.45 28.54 23.47
C SER A 173 18.97 29.86 22.91
N GLU A 174 19.17 29.95 21.60
CA GLU A 174 19.73 31.15 20.95
C GLU A 174 18.67 32.22 20.71
N TYR A 175 17.45 31.84 20.27
CA TYR A 175 16.44 32.79 19.79
C TYR A 175 15.13 32.74 20.56
N GLY A 176 14.89 31.75 21.42
CA GLY A 176 13.61 31.60 22.10
C GLY A 176 12.50 31.10 21.16
N LEU A 177 12.74 29.97 20.50
CA LEU A 177 11.79 29.27 19.62
C LEU A 177 10.36 29.26 20.18
N GLY A 178 9.38 29.62 19.34
CA GLY A 178 7.95 29.67 19.69
C GLY A 178 7.07 28.73 18.87
N LEU A 179 7.51 28.29 17.70
CA LEU A 179 6.83 27.29 16.88
C LEU A 179 7.83 26.45 16.11
N LEU A 180 7.56 25.14 15.98
CA LEU A 180 8.30 24.27 15.07
C LEU A 180 7.38 23.62 14.04
N ILE A 181 7.75 23.70 12.76
CA ILE A 181 7.05 23.06 11.64
C ILE A 181 7.96 21.98 11.04
N ILE A 182 7.40 20.81 10.75
CA ILE A 182 8.13 19.69 10.16
C ILE A 182 7.37 19.16 8.95
N ASP A 183 7.95 19.26 7.75
CA ASP A 183 7.40 18.78 6.48
C ASP A 183 8.34 17.76 5.82
N TYR A 184 8.10 16.44 5.81
CA TYR A 184 6.98 15.67 6.34
C TYR A 184 7.45 14.46 7.16
N LEU A 185 6.64 14.07 8.14
CA LEU A 185 6.93 13.03 9.14
C LEU A 185 7.49 11.73 8.56
N GLN A 186 6.98 11.30 7.41
CA GLN A 186 7.31 10.00 6.82
C GLN A 186 8.73 9.92 6.19
N LEU A 187 9.45 11.04 6.02
CA LEU A 187 10.86 11.03 5.56
C LEU A 187 11.88 10.93 6.67
N MET A 188 11.45 10.91 7.93
CA MET A 188 12.42 10.86 9.03
C MET A 188 13.15 9.52 9.02
N ALA A 189 14.45 9.59 8.77
CA ALA A 189 15.32 8.43 8.78
C ALA A 189 15.28 7.79 10.17
N SER A 190 14.96 6.50 10.19
CA SER A 190 14.86 5.73 11.42
C SER A 190 15.94 4.66 11.43
N ASN A 191 16.83 4.70 12.42
CA ASN A 191 17.96 3.76 12.52
C ASN A 191 17.55 2.32 12.87
N ARG A 192 16.25 2.05 13.05
CA ARG A 192 15.69 0.71 13.33
C ARG A 192 15.00 0.19 12.07
N ARG A 193 15.14 -1.12 11.78
CA ARG A 193 14.23 -1.81 10.85
C ARG A 193 12.86 -1.88 11.52
N TYR A 194 11.85 -1.24 10.93
CA TYR A 194 10.47 -1.35 11.37
C TYR A 194 9.77 -2.43 10.56
N ASP A 195 8.96 -3.25 11.23
CA ASP A 195 8.13 -4.27 10.59
C ASP A 195 6.92 -3.64 9.86
N SER A 196 6.56 -2.38 10.21
CA SER A 196 5.42 -1.68 9.63
C SER A 196 5.60 -0.15 9.59
N PRO A 197 5.18 0.53 8.50
CA PRO A 197 5.10 1.99 8.43
C PRO A 197 4.27 2.63 9.55
N VAL A 198 3.26 1.91 10.06
CA VAL A 198 2.41 2.39 11.18
C VAL A 198 3.23 2.52 12.47
N GLN A 199 4.12 1.56 12.72
CA GLN A 199 4.98 1.56 13.89
C GLN A 199 6.01 2.69 13.82
N GLN A 200 6.58 2.94 12.64
CA GLN A 200 7.49 4.05 12.40
C GLN A 200 6.82 5.41 12.68
N VAL A 201 5.63 5.66 12.11
CA VAL A 201 4.88 6.91 12.35
C VAL A 201 4.51 7.07 13.82
N THR A 202 4.17 5.97 14.51
CA THR A 202 3.84 5.99 15.94
C THR A 202 5.04 6.41 16.79
N GLU A 203 6.23 5.87 16.52
CA GLU A 203 7.45 6.22 17.28
C GLU A 203 7.86 7.67 17.03
N ILE A 204 7.83 8.13 15.77
CA ILE A 204 8.12 9.52 15.41
C ILE A 204 7.15 10.47 16.12
N SER A 205 5.85 10.19 16.06
CA SER A 205 4.82 11.03 16.70
C SER A 205 5.02 11.12 18.21
N ARG A 206 5.40 10.02 18.87
CA ARG A 206 5.75 10.02 20.30
C ARG A 206 7.00 10.85 20.58
N GLY A 207 8.03 10.72 19.75
CA GLY A 207 9.26 11.51 19.85
C GLY A 207 8.98 13.01 19.75
N LEU A 208 8.16 13.42 18.78
CA LEU A 208 7.77 14.82 18.59
C LEU A 208 6.88 15.36 19.70
N LYS A 209 5.92 14.57 20.23
CA LYS A 209 5.16 15.00 21.40
C LYS A 209 6.07 15.16 22.63
N GLY A 210 7.10 14.32 22.74
CA GLY A 210 8.17 14.47 23.73
C GLY A 210 8.91 15.80 23.56
N LEU A 211 9.34 16.11 22.34
CA LEU A 211 10.03 17.35 21.99
C LEU A 211 9.17 18.60 22.28
N ALA A 212 7.89 18.58 21.91
CA ALA A 212 6.96 19.68 22.16
C ALA A 212 6.85 19.99 23.66
N LYS A 213 6.69 18.95 24.50
CA LYS A 213 6.64 19.08 25.96
C LYS A 213 7.97 19.53 26.57
N GLU A 214 9.08 19.11 26.00
CA GLU A 214 10.43 19.44 26.46
C GLU A 214 10.76 20.92 26.21
N LEU A 215 10.50 21.39 24.99
CA LEU A 215 10.75 22.79 24.59
C LEU A 215 9.63 23.73 25.04
N ASN A 216 8.47 23.19 25.45
CA ASN A 216 7.28 23.95 25.81
C ASN A 216 6.78 24.87 24.68
N ILE A 217 6.75 24.33 23.45
CA ILE A 217 6.28 25.02 22.23
C ILE A 217 5.26 24.13 21.49
N PRO A 218 4.36 24.70 20.66
CA PRO A 218 3.64 23.93 19.66
C PRO A 218 4.59 23.37 18.58
N ILE A 219 4.32 22.13 18.16
CA ILE A 219 4.95 21.51 16.99
C ILE A 219 3.85 21.15 15.98
N ILE A 220 3.96 21.64 14.75
CA ILE A 220 3.09 21.27 13.64
C ILE A 220 3.84 20.30 12.75
N ALA A 221 3.34 19.07 12.68
CA ALA A 221 3.93 18.03 11.86
C ALA A 221 3.02 17.68 10.69
N LEU A 222 3.58 17.78 9.48
CA LEU A 222 2.84 17.56 8.25
C LEU A 222 2.83 16.07 7.91
N SER A 223 1.66 15.56 7.53
CA SER A 223 1.45 14.17 7.17
C SER A 223 0.74 14.04 5.83
N GLN A 224 1.22 13.13 4.97
CA GLN A 224 0.52 12.82 3.73
C GLN A 224 -0.53 11.73 3.93
N LEU A 225 -1.76 11.97 3.45
CA LEU A 225 -2.85 10.99 3.45
C LEU A 225 -2.74 10.02 2.25
N SER A 226 -3.12 8.76 2.48
CA SER A 226 -3.17 7.76 1.41
C SER A 226 -4.41 7.95 0.52
N ARG A 227 -4.26 7.65 -0.77
CA ARG A 227 -5.39 7.62 -1.73
C ARG A 227 -6.41 6.51 -1.40
N ALA A 228 -6.04 5.54 -0.57
CA ALA A 228 -6.91 4.43 -0.17
C ALA A 228 -8.14 4.89 0.64
N ILE A 229 -8.05 6.01 1.36
CA ILE A 229 -9.16 6.56 2.15
C ILE A 229 -10.35 6.93 1.24
N GLU A 230 -10.08 7.46 0.04
CA GLU A 230 -11.10 7.87 -0.92
C GLU A 230 -11.90 6.69 -1.45
N GLN A 231 -11.23 5.57 -1.73
CA GLN A 231 -11.90 4.32 -2.09
C GLN A 231 -12.76 3.80 -0.94
N VAL A 232 -12.30 3.92 0.32
CA VAL A 232 -13.07 3.50 1.49
C VAL A 232 -14.32 4.35 1.69
N ILE A 233 -14.22 5.67 1.48
CA ILE A 233 -15.36 6.60 1.56
C ILE A 233 -16.36 6.31 0.43
N LYS A 234 -15.89 6.18 -0.82
CA LYS A 234 -16.73 5.77 -1.96
C LYS A 234 -17.41 4.43 -1.67
N LEU A 235 -16.67 3.41 -1.24
CA LEU A 235 -17.23 2.11 -0.87
C LEU A 235 -18.35 2.21 0.18
N LYS A 236 -18.17 3.03 1.22
CA LYS A 236 -19.20 3.21 2.27
C LYS A 236 -20.47 3.88 1.73
N LEU A 237 -20.32 4.95 0.94
CA LEU A 237 -21.45 5.68 0.36
C LEU A 237 -22.23 4.81 -0.63
N TYR A 238 -21.52 4.12 -1.53
CA TYR A 238 -22.12 3.29 -2.58
C TYR A 238 -22.72 1.98 -2.03
N ASN A 239 -22.21 1.44 -0.93
CA ASN A 239 -22.82 0.28 -0.26
C ASN A 239 -24.23 0.54 0.27
N MET A 240 -24.70 1.78 0.32
CA MET A 240 -26.11 2.06 0.67
C MET A 240 -27.06 1.76 -0.51
N ASN A 241 -26.55 1.68 -1.74
CA ASN A 241 -27.36 1.41 -2.92
C ASN A 241 -27.59 -0.11 -3.14
N PRO A 242 -28.85 -0.58 -3.26
CA PRO A 242 -29.15 -2.00 -3.43
C PRO A 242 -28.62 -2.59 -4.74
N LYS A 243 -28.61 -1.82 -5.85
CA LYS A 243 -28.06 -2.27 -7.14
C LYS A 243 -26.55 -2.49 -7.06
N PHE A 244 -25.84 -1.57 -6.40
CA PHE A 244 -24.41 -1.70 -6.16
C PHE A 244 -24.09 -2.96 -5.34
N LYS A 245 -24.83 -3.18 -4.24
CA LYS A 245 -24.70 -4.38 -3.41
C LYS A 245 -24.94 -5.68 -4.19
N HIS A 246 -25.90 -5.69 -5.10
CA HIS A 246 -26.19 -6.85 -5.93
C HIS A 246 -24.98 -7.22 -6.80
N ILE A 247 -24.40 -6.26 -7.52
CA ILE A 247 -23.21 -6.49 -8.38
C ILE A 247 -22.02 -6.95 -7.52
N VAL A 248 -21.78 -6.30 -6.37
CA VAL A 248 -20.75 -6.74 -5.41
C VAL A 248 -20.97 -8.18 -4.97
N SER A 249 -22.21 -8.59 -4.70
CA SER A 249 -22.54 -9.97 -4.32
C SER A 249 -22.28 -10.97 -5.46
N LEU A 250 -22.48 -10.58 -6.72
CA LEU A 250 -22.18 -11.43 -7.87
C LEU A 250 -20.67 -11.63 -8.02
N LEU A 251 -19.88 -10.54 -7.96
CA LEU A 251 -18.41 -10.61 -8.07
C LEU A 251 -17.77 -11.38 -6.91
N ARG A 252 -18.36 -11.36 -5.72
CA ARG A 252 -17.90 -12.14 -4.56
C ARG A 252 -18.03 -13.65 -4.74
N LYS A 253 -18.81 -14.14 -5.72
CA LYS A 253 -18.88 -15.57 -6.04
C LYS A 253 -17.63 -16.07 -6.77
N LEU A 254 -16.79 -15.15 -7.28
CA LEU A 254 -15.53 -15.51 -7.91
C LEU A 254 -14.47 -15.85 -6.85
N PRO A 255 -13.65 -16.90 -7.08
CA PRO A 255 -12.60 -17.29 -6.14
C PRO A 255 -11.58 -16.15 -5.97
N GLY A 256 -11.15 -15.90 -4.73
CA GLY A 256 -10.17 -14.86 -4.40
C GLY A 256 -10.73 -13.43 -4.29
N VAL A 257 -12.02 -13.20 -4.56
CA VAL A 257 -12.62 -11.85 -4.54
C VAL A 257 -13.35 -11.57 -3.22
N GLY A 258 -12.66 -10.88 -2.30
CA GLY A 258 -13.26 -10.40 -1.05
C GLY A 258 -14.21 -9.20 -1.22
N PRO A 259 -15.03 -8.86 -0.20
CA PRO A 259 -16.06 -7.82 -0.30
C PRO A 259 -15.52 -6.42 -0.63
N ARG A 260 -14.34 -6.05 -0.11
CA ARG A 260 -13.69 -4.78 -0.44
C ARG A 260 -13.18 -4.75 -1.87
N GLN A 261 -12.66 -5.87 -2.36
CA GLN A 261 -12.13 -5.98 -3.71
C GLN A 261 -13.26 -5.96 -4.75
N ALA A 262 -14.34 -6.71 -4.50
CA ALA A 262 -15.54 -6.65 -5.31
C ALA A 262 -16.10 -5.22 -5.40
N GLY A 263 -16.24 -4.51 -4.28
CA GLY A 263 -16.70 -3.12 -4.30
C GLY A 263 -15.77 -2.17 -5.07
N ARG A 264 -14.45 -2.41 -5.04
CA ARG A 264 -13.48 -1.64 -5.86
C ARG A 264 -13.69 -1.89 -7.35
N PHE A 265 -13.94 -3.13 -7.76
CA PHE A 265 -14.24 -3.45 -9.15
C PHE A 265 -15.50 -2.73 -9.63
N VAL A 266 -16.58 -2.76 -8.83
CA VAL A 266 -17.82 -2.05 -9.21
C VAL A 266 -17.60 -0.54 -9.33
N LEU A 267 -16.85 0.07 -8.41
CA LEU A 267 -16.51 1.50 -8.52
C LEU A 267 -15.66 1.83 -9.75
N ALA A 268 -14.68 0.98 -10.06
CA ALA A 268 -13.86 1.15 -11.26
C ALA A 268 -14.69 1.03 -12.55
N LEU A 269 -15.64 0.09 -12.59
CA LEU A 269 -16.56 -0.07 -13.71
C LEU A 269 -17.50 1.14 -13.86
N LEU A 270 -17.96 1.74 -12.76
CA LEU A 270 -18.79 2.96 -12.81
C LEU A 270 -18.06 4.18 -13.41
N GLU A 271 -16.72 4.19 -13.39
CA GLU A 271 -15.90 5.25 -13.98
C GLU A 271 -15.63 5.02 -15.48
N LYS A 272 -16.10 3.90 -16.06
CA LYS A 272 -15.91 3.54 -17.47
C LYS A 272 -17.01 4.10 -18.39
N PRO A 273 -16.69 4.36 -19.67
CA PRO A 273 -17.69 4.64 -20.70
C PRO A 273 -18.71 3.50 -20.85
N GLU A 274 -19.95 3.83 -21.21
CA GLU A 274 -21.03 2.86 -21.38
C GLU A 274 -20.71 1.82 -22.47
N SER A 275 -20.02 2.22 -23.54
CA SER A 275 -19.58 1.30 -24.61
C SER A 275 -18.63 0.21 -24.11
N GLU A 276 -17.67 0.55 -23.24
CA GLU A 276 -16.75 -0.44 -22.64
C GLU A 276 -17.49 -1.41 -21.71
N LEU A 277 -18.53 -0.93 -21.02
CA LEU A 277 -19.34 -1.77 -20.14
C LEU A 277 -20.20 -2.77 -20.91
N LEU A 278 -20.76 -2.35 -22.05
CA LEU A 278 -21.52 -3.22 -22.94
C LEU A 278 -20.63 -4.31 -23.54
N GLU A 279 -19.47 -3.94 -24.08
CA GLU A 279 -18.50 -4.89 -24.63
C GLU A 279 -18.06 -5.93 -23.60
N LEU A 280 -17.73 -5.50 -22.38
CA LEU A 280 -17.38 -6.42 -21.29
C LEU A 280 -18.57 -7.34 -20.92
N GLY A 281 -19.79 -6.80 -20.90
CA GLY A 281 -21.00 -7.56 -20.61
C GLY A 281 -21.25 -8.67 -21.63
N GLU A 282 -21.12 -8.36 -22.92
CA GLU A 282 -21.26 -9.31 -24.03
C GLU A 282 -20.17 -10.39 -24.00
N ALA A 283 -18.91 -10.00 -23.79
CA ALA A 283 -17.81 -10.95 -23.66
C ALA A 283 -18.04 -11.94 -22.51
N ILE A 284 -18.54 -11.46 -21.36
CA ILE A 284 -18.88 -12.32 -20.21
C ILE A 284 -20.07 -13.23 -20.53
N SER A 285 -21.12 -12.74 -21.20
CA SER A 285 -22.29 -13.55 -21.55
C SER A 285 -21.95 -14.67 -22.53
N ASN A 286 -20.97 -14.42 -23.40
CA ASN A 286 -20.60 -15.35 -24.47
C ASN A 286 -19.44 -16.28 -24.10
N LEU A 287 -18.90 -16.19 -22.87
CA LEU A 287 -17.76 -17.03 -22.43
C LEU A 287 -17.95 -18.52 -22.74
N LYS A 288 -19.15 -19.07 -22.51
CA LYS A 288 -19.42 -20.50 -22.74
C LYS A 288 -19.61 -20.89 -24.21
N SER A 289 -19.95 -19.93 -25.07
CA SER A 289 -20.22 -20.18 -26.49
C SER A 289 -19.02 -19.84 -27.37
N GLU A 290 -18.23 -18.84 -27.00
CA GLU A 290 -17.07 -18.37 -27.77
C GLU A 290 -15.77 -19.05 -27.33
N ILE A 291 -15.63 -19.43 -26.06
CA ILE A 291 -14.47 -20.23 -25.62
C ILE A 291 -14.73 -21.69 -25.98
N THR A 292 -14.14 -22.12 -27.09
CA THR A 292 -14.14 -23.52 -27.52
C THR A 292 -12.95 -24.30 -26.97
N PHE A 293 -13.17 -25.60 -26.80
CA PHE A 293 -12.16 -26.53 -26.29
C PHE A 293 -11.86 -27.59 -27.34
N CYS A 294 -10.62 -28.03 -27.39
CA CYS A 294 -10.16 -29.12 -28.24
C CYS A 294 -10.91 -30.41 -27.93
N GLU A 295 -11.48 -31.05 -28.95
CA GLU A 295 -12.29 -32.27 -28.81
C GLU A 295 -11.50 -33.48 -28.30
N ILE A 296 -10.17 -33.44 -28.40
CA ILE A 296 -9.28 -34.55 -28.00
C ILE A 296 -8.74 -34.38 -26.58
N CYS A 297 -8.24 -33.19 -26.23
CA CYS A 297 -7.51 -32.96 -24.98
C CYS A 297 -8.15 -31.95 -24.04
N HIS A 298 -9.24 -31.30 -24.45
CA HIS A 298 -9.92 -30.24 -23.69
C HIS A 298 -9.05 -29.01 -23.39
N ASN A 299 -7.98 -28.78 -24.16
CA ASN A 299 -7.25 -27.51 -24.13
C ASN A 299 -8.09 -26.40 -24.79
N LEU A 300 -7.81 -25.15 -24.45
CA LEU A 300 -8.35 -24.01 -25.18
C LEU A 300 -7.96 -24.11 -26.67
N SER A 301 -8.92 -23.83 -27.55
CA SER A 301 -8.67 -23.89 -28.98
C SER A 301 -9.64 -23.02 -29.77
N ASP A 302 -9.13 -22.30 -30.75
CA ASP A 302 -9.92 -21.51 -31.71
C ASP A 302 -10.48 -22.39 -32.86
N ASN A 303 -10.05 -23.65 -32.93
CA ASN A 303 -10.46 -24.65 -33.93
C ASN A 303 -10.90 -25.93 -33.18
N HIS A 304 -11.59 -26.86 -33.83
CA HIS A 304 -11.98 -28.15 -33.20
C HIS A 304 -10.79 -28.91 -32.55
N LEU A 305 -9.57 -28.68 -33.02
CA LEU A 305 -8.33 -29.25 -32.50
C LEU A 305 -7.32 -28.14 -32.14
N CYS A 306 -6.69 -28.26 -30.97
CA CYS A 306 -5.59 -27.36 -30.58
C CYS A 306 -4.28 -27.70 -31.30
N ASP A 307 -3.35 -26.75 -31.28
CA ASP A 307 -2.04 -26.89 -31.93
C ASP A 307 -1.28 -28.15 -31.49
N ILE A 308 -1.39 -28.52 -30.21
CA ILE A 308 -0.71 -29.71 -29.67
C ILE A 308 -1.32 -31.01 -30.20
N CYS A 309 -2.64 -31.09 -30.31
CA CYS A 309 -3.30 -32.29 -30.83
C CYS A 309 -3.18 -32.40 -32.35
N SER A 310 -3.02 -31.27 -33.06
CA SER A 310 -2.82 -31.24 -34.50
C SER A 310 -1.37 -31.52 -34.94
N ASP A 311 -0.39 -31.32 -34.06
CA ASP A 311 1.04 -31.50 -34.37
C ASP A 311 1.44 -32.98 -34.51
N LYS A 312 1.68 -33.40 -35.75
CA LYS A 312 2.12 -34.77 -36.09
C LYS A 312 3.50 -35.15 -35.56
N ARG A 313 4.30 -34.19 -35.07
CA ARG A 313 5.60 -34.48 -34.43
C ARG A 313 5.45 -34.95 -32.99
N ARG A 314 4.26 -34.82 -32.41
CA ARG A 314 3.96 -35.27 -31.04
C ARG A 314 3.64 -36.76 -31.01
N ASP A 315 4.11 -37.43 -29.97
CA ASP A 315 3.85 -38.85 -29.75
C ASP A 315 2.44 -39.05 -29.18
N ALA A 316 1.51 -39.53 -30.01
CA ALA A 316 0.12 -39.74 -29.62
C ALA A 316 -0.07 -40.91 -28.62
N THR A 317 0.93 -41.78 -28.48
CA THR A 317 0.90 -42.91 -27.52
C THR A 317 1.32 -42.50 -26.11
N LYS A 318 1.84 -41.27 -25.94
CA LYS A 318 2.18 -40.69 -24.65
C LYS A 318 1.17 -39.60 -24.30
N ILE A 319 0.39 -39.83 -23.25
CA ILE A 319 -0.66 -38.90 -22.81
C ILE A 319 -0.36 -38.45 -21.38
N MET A 320 -0.18 -37.14 -21.19
CA MET A 320 -0.04 -36.55 -19.87
C MET A 320 -1.36 -35.96 -19.39
N VAL A 321 -1.84 -36.46 -18.25
CA VAL A 321 -3.10 -36.02 -17.64
C VAL A 321 -2.80 -34.93 -16.61
N ILE A 322 -3.39 -33.76 -16.81
CA ILE A 322 -3.19 -32.55 -16.00
C ILE A 322 -4.53 -31.98 -15.52
N GLU A 323 -4.49 -31.18 -14.45
CA GLU A 323 -5.71 -30.65 -13.82
C GLU A 323 -6.29 -29.48 -14.64
N LYS A 324 -5.43 -28.51 -15.00
CA LYS A 324 -5.85 -27.25 -15.62
C LYS A 324 -5.02 -26.90 -16.86
N VAL A 325 -5.54 -25.98 -17.67
CA VAL A 325 -4.83 -25.41 -18.82
C VAL A 325 -3.54 -24.70 -18.38
N THR A 326 -3.52 -24.07 -17.20
CA THR A 326 -2.32 -23.39 -16.68
C THR A 326 -1.16 -24.36 -16.41
N ASP A 327 -1.45 -25.60 -16.02
CA ASP A 327 -0.42 -26.63 -15.82
C ASP A 327 0.24 -27.05 -17.15
N LEU A 328 -0.54 -27.05 -18.24
CA LEU A 328 -0.05 -27.34 -19.59
C LEU A 328 1.05 -26.35 -19.99
N GLU A 329 0.80 -25.05 -19.80
CA GLU A 329 1.74 -24.00 -20.16
C GLU A 329 3.07 -24.15 -19.41
N SER A 330 3.02 -24.48 -18.12
CA SER A 330 4.23 -24.68 -17.30
C SER A 330 5.07 -25.85 -17.81
N ILE A 331 4.45 -26.94 -18.26
CA ILE A 331 5.18 -28.10 -18.78
C ILE A 331 5.72 -27.81 -20.18
N GLU A 332 4.94 -27.16 -21.04
CA GLU A 332 5.35 -26.82 -22.41
C GLU A 332 6.55 -25.87 -22.44
N LYS A 333 6.63 -24.91 -21.50
CA LYS A 333 7.80 -24.01 -21.35
C LYS A 333 9.11 -24.76 -21.17
N THR A 334 9.09 -25.95 -20.57
CA THR A 334 10.31 -26.77 -20.43
C THR A 334 10.85 -27.26 -21.77
N GLY A 335 9.99 -27.40 -22.79
CA GLY A 335 10.34 -27.93 -24.10
C GLY A 335 10.70 -29.43 -24.15
N LEU A 336 10.64 -30.13 -23.01
CA LEU A 336 11.11 -31.51 -22.84
C LEU A 336 10.05 -32.56 -23.17
N TYR A 337 8.80 -32.27 -22.88
CA TYR A 337 7.72 -33.22 -23.15
C TYR A 337 7.29 -33.12 -24.62
N LYS A 338 7.21 -34.28 -25.30
CA LYS A 338 6.84 -34.39 -26.72
C LYS A 338 5.59 -35.26 -26.94
N GLY A 339 4.91 -35.67 -25.88
CA GLY A 339 3.62 -36.35 -25.98
C GLY A 339 2.45 -35.38 -26.09
N GLN A 340 1.23 -35.93 -26.03
CA GLN A 340 -0.01 -35.16 -26.00
C GLN A 340 -0.52 -34.99 -24.55
N TYR A 341 -1.40 -34.02 -24.34
CA TYR A 341 -2.04 -33.79 -23.03
C TYR A 341 -3.48 -34.26 -23.01
N HIS A 342 -4.02 -34.38 -21.80
CA HIS A 342 -5.45 -34.43 -21.52
C HIS A 342 -5.75 -33.61 -20.27
N ILE A 343 -6.61 -32.59 -20.40
CA ILE A 343 -6.95 -31.66 -19.33
C ILE A 343 -8.26 -32.10 -18.69
N LEU A 344 -8.21 -32.37 -17.38
CA LEU A 344 -9.38 -32.83 -16.62
C LEU A 344 -10.40 -31.72 -16.36
N GLY A 345 -9.96 -30.45 -16.31
CA GLY A 345 -10.81 -29.31 -15.97
C GLY A 345 -10.95 -29.09 -14.46
N GLY A 346 -10.13 -29.76 -13.65
CA GLY A 346 -10.15 -29.69 -12.20
C GLY A 346 -9.70 -31.00 -11.54
N THR A 347 -10.03 -31.14 -10.26
CA THR A 347 -9.78 -32.34 -9.45
C THR A 347 -11.04 -32.76 -8.73
N VAL A 348 -11.14 -34.05 -8.41
CA VAL A 348 -12.22 -34.60 -7.61
C VAL A 348 -12.08 -34.05 -6.18
N ASN A 349 -13.03 -33.23 -5.77
CA ASN A 349 -13.09 -32.66 -4.43
C ASN A 349 -14.54 -32.65 -3.91
N PRO A 350 -14.95 -33.70 -3.16
CA PRO A 350 -16.31 -33.79 -2.62
C PRO A 350 -16.69 -32.63 -1.68
N VAL A 351 -15.71 -31.99 -1.02
CA VAL A 351 -15.95 -30.86 -0.11
C VAL A 351 -16.44 -29.63 -0.87
N ASP A 352 -15.91 -29.41 -2.08
CA ASP A 352 -16.30 -28.32 -2.97
C ASP A 352 -17.43 -28.74 -3.94
N GLY A 353 -17.99 -29.95 -3.78
CA GLY A 353 -19.05 -30.49 -4.63
C GLY A 353 -18.61 -30.86 -6.05
N VAL A 354 -17.32 -31.09 -6.26
CA VAL A 354 -16.76 -31.51 -7.57
C VAL A 354 -16.58 -33.01 -7.59
N PHE A 355 -17.38 -33.70 -8.41
CA PHE A 355 -17.40 -35.14 -8.58
C PHE A 355 -16.77 -35.57 -9.93
N PRO A 356 -16.44 -36.86 -10.13
CA PRO A 356 -15.85 -37.35 -11.38
C PRO A 356 -16.64 -36.97 -12.65
N GLU A 357 -17.98 -36.94 -12.55
CA GLU A 357 -18.89 -36.55 -13.64
C GLU A 357 -18.73 -35.09 -14.08
N ASN A 358 -18.13 -34.24 -13.24
CA ASN A 358 -17.86 -32.84 -13.54
C ASN A 358 -16.52 -32.62 -14.26
N LEU A 359 -15.73 -33.68 -14.44
CA LEU A 359 -14.41 -33.64 -15.05
C LEU A 359 -14.40 -34.36 -16.40
N ASN A 360 -13.39 -34.09 -17.20
CA ASN A 360 -13.22 -34.71 -18.53
C ASN A 360 -12.70 -36.17 -18.47
N LEU A 361 -13.10 -36.94 -17.44
CA LEU A 361 -12.66 -38.32 -17.20
C LEU A 361 -13.27 -39.31 -18.19
N ASP A 362 -14.56 -39.19 -18.50
CA ASP A 362 -15.24 -40.03 -19.49
C ASP A 362 -14.60 -39.89 -20.88
N SER A 363 -14.20 -38.66 -21.23
CA SER A 363 -13.52 -38.38 -22.49
C SER A 363 -12.10 -38.98 -22.51
N LEU A 364 -11.40 -38.97 -21.38
CA LEU A 364 -10.09 -39.62 -21.24
C LEU A 364 -10.22 -41.12 -21.46
N GLU A 365 -11.21 -41.75 -20.83
CA GLU A 365 -11.42 -43.19 -20.94
C GLU A 365 -11.72 -43.61 -22.38
N LYS A 366 -12.64 -42.90 -23.06
CA LYS A 366 -12.98 -43.15 -24.47
C LYS A 366 -11.76 -42.98 -25.38
N ARG A 367 -10.96 -41.93 -25.15
CA ARG A 367 -9.73 -41.67 -25.91
C ARG A 367 -8.71 -42.80 -25.75
N ILE A 368 -8.47 -43.24 -24.52
CA ILE A 368 -7.55 -44.34 -24.24
C ILE A 368 -8.06 -45.65 -24.83
N ALA A 369 -9.35 -45.95 -24.68
CA ALA A 369 -9.96 -47.16 -25.24
C ALA A 369 -9.77 -47.25 -26.76
N LYS A 370 -9.89 -46.12 -27.48
CA LYS A 370 -9.68 -46.07 -28.93
C LYS A 370 -8.23 -46.32 -29.33
N LEU A 371 -7.27 -45.78 -28.58
CA LEU A 371 -5.84 -45.88 -28.90
C LEU A 371 -5.25 -47.24 -28.46
N ALA A 372 -5.72 -47.80 -27.34
CA ALA A 372 -5.15 -49.01 -26.73
C ALA A 372 -5.42 -50.29 -27.53
N VAL A 373 -6.31 -50.20 -28.54
CA VAL A 373 -6.58 -51.28 -29.50
C VAL A 373 -5.39 -51.49 -30.44
N ALA A 374 -4.64 -50.42 -30.77
CA ALA A 374 -3.58 -50.45 -31.77
C ALA A 374 -2.17 -50.42 -31.16
N ASP A 375 -1.97 -49.64 -30.08
CA ASP A 375 -0.64 -49.34 -29.55
C ASP A 375 -0.58 -49.48 -28.02
N GLN A 376 0.63 -49.69 -27.50
CA GLN A 376 0.91 -49.59 -26.07
C GLN A 376 0.97 -48.12 -25.67
N ILE A 377 0.16 -47.70 -24.70
CA ILE A 377 0.03 -46.30 -24.27
C ILE A 377 0.79 -46.06 -22.97
N GLU A 378 1.54 -44.97 -22.88
CA GLU A 378 2.07 -44.42 -21.63
C GLU A 378 1.15 -43.29 -21.15
N LEU A 379 0.48 -43.49 -20.01
CA LEU A 379 -0.34 -42.47 -19.35
C LEU A 379 0.43 -41.87 -18.17
N ILE A 380 0.82 -40.60 -18.27
CA ILE A 380 1.57 -39.89 -17.24
C ILE A 380 0.58 -39.06 -16.41
N ILE A 381 0.38 -39.43 -15.15
CA ILE A 381 -0.46 -38.64 -14.23
C ILE A 381 0.38 -37.50 -13.63
N ALA A 382 -0.05 -36.28 -13.92
CA ALA A 382 0.59 -35.03 -13.52
C ALA A 382 -0.36 -34.15 -12.68
N THR A 383 -1.11 -34.78 -11.77
CA THR A 383 -1.93 -34.08 -10.77
C THR A 383 -1.04 -33.46 -9.68
N ASN A 384 -1.52 -32.38 -9.08
CA ASN A 384 -0.87 -31.68 -7.98
C ASN A 384 -0.71 -32.59 -6.75
N PRO A 385 0.38 -32.47 -5.98
CA PRO A 385 0.65 -33.26 -4.78
C PRO A 385 -0.16 -32.76 -3.57
N ASN A 386 -1.48 -32.70 -3.71
CA ASN A 386 -2.43 -32.34 -2.67
C ASN A 386 -3.53 -33.42 -2.59
N THR A 387 -4.37 -33.36 -1.54
CA THR A 387 -5.38 -34.41 -1.29
C THR A 387 -6.34 -34.60 -2.46
N ALA A 388 -6.78 -33.53 -3.12
CA ALA A 388 -7.70 -33.60 -4.26
C ALA A 388 -7.02 -34.20 -5.50
N GLY A 389 -5.77 -33.80 -5.77
CA GLY A 389 -4.95 -34.34 -6.85
C GLY A 389 -4.64 -35.82 -6.65
N GLU A 390 -4.25 -36.24 -5.43
CA GLU A 390 -4.00 -37.65 -5.10
C GLU A 390 -5.26 -38.51 -5.23
N THR A 391 -6.41 -38.00 -4.78
CA THR A 391 -7.71 -38.68 -4.93
C THR A 391 -8.04 -38.86 -6.41
N THR A 392 -7.84 -37.82 -7.22
CA THR A 392 -8.08 -37.86 -8.67
C THR A 392 -7.14 -38.86 -9.36
N ALA A 393 -5.86 -38.87 -9.00
CA ALA A 393 -4.88 -39.83 -9.51
C ALA A 393 -5.24 -41.27 -9.16
N MET A 394 -5.70 -41.52 -7.93
CA MET A 394 -6.18 -42.84 -7.51
C MET A 394 -7.40 -43.28 -8.32
N TYR A 395 -8.37 -42.38 -8.53
CA TYR A 395 -9.55 -42.67 -9.33
C TYR A 395 -9.19 -43.04 -10.78
N ILE A 396 -8.27 -42.29 -11.42
CA ILE A 396 -7.79 -42.59 -12.77
C ILE A 396 -7.11 -43.96 -12.83
N ARG A 397 -6.32 -44.31 -11.80
CA ARG A 397 -5.67 -45.63 -11.72
C ARG A 397 -6.68 -46.76 -11.56
N ASP A 398 -7.70 -46.60 -10.74
CA ASP A 398 -8.75 -47.60 -10.55
C ASP A 398 -9.56 -47.80 -11.84
N MET A 399 -9.93 -46.69 -12.48
CA MET A 399 -10.67 -46.67 -13.75
C MET A 399 -9.91 -47.36 -14.90
N LEU A 400 -8.58 -47.25 -14.95
CA LEU A 400 -7.77 -47.72 -16.10
C LEU A 400 -6.87 -48.91 -15.79
N GLY A 401 -6.69 -49.26 -14.52
CA GLY A 401 -5.70 -50.24 -14.05
C GLY A 401 -5.95 -51.69 -14.51
N SER A 402 -7.15 -51.99 -15.01
CA SER A 402 -7.50 -53.30 -15.56
C SER A 402 -7.17 -53.47 -17.05
N LYS A 403 -6.71 -52.41 -17.74
CA LYS A 403 -6.44 -52.43 -19.20
C LYS A 403 -4.97 -52.81 -19.47
N THR A 404 -4.74 -53.97 -20.09
CA THR A 404 -3.38 -54.56 -20.29
C THR A 404 -2.44 -53.73 -21.16
N ASN A 405 -2.96 -52.86 -22.03
CA ASN A 405 -2.18 -52.07 -22.98
C ASN A 405 -1.87 -50.63 -22.51
N VAL A 406 -2.14 -50.32 -21.23
CA VAL A 406 -1.91 -48.97 -20.65
C VAL A 406 -0.87 -49.06 -19.54
N ARG A 407 0.28 -48.41 -19.74
CA ARG A 407 1.29 -48.21 -18.71
C ARG A 407 1.05 -46.87 -18.03
N ILE A 408 0.63 -46.89 -16.77
CA ILE A 408 0.43 -45.67 -15.99
C ILE A 408 1.72 -45.33 -15.24
N THR A 409 2.24 -44.11 -15.44
CA THR A 409 3.36 -43.55 -14.68
C THR A 409 2.93 -42.26 -13.98
N HIS A 410 3.67 -41.85 -12.96
CA HIS A 410 3.42 -40.63 -12.20
C HIS A 410 4.67 -39.75 -12.20
N LEU A 411 4.49 -38.43 -12.35
CA LEU A 411 5.61 -37.49 -12.24
C LEU A 411 6.36 -37.67 -10.91
N ALA A 412 7.70 -37.66 -10.98
CA ALA A 412 8.55 -37.89 -9.82
C ALA A 412 8.42 -36.73 -8.81
N ARG A 413 8.42 -37.07 -7.52
CA ARG A 413 8.27 -36.10 -6.44
C ARG A 413 9.53 -35.23 -6.29
N GLY A 414 9.37 -33.93 -6.55
CA GLY A 414 10.30 -32.85 -6.17
C GLY A 414 9.61 -31.56 -5.73
N LEU A 415 8.28 -31.56 -5.71
CA LEU A 415 7.43 -30.43 -5.36
C LEU A 415 7.04 -30.53 -3.88
N ALA A 416 7.22 -29.44 -3.12
CA ALA A 416 6.85 -29.38 -1.70
C ALA A 416 5.35 -29.73 -1.52
N SER A 417 4.99 -30.43 -0.45
CA SER A 417 3.58 -30.75 -0.14
C SER A 417 2.72 -29.49 -0.18
N GLY A 418 1.67 -29.46 -1.01
CA GLY A 418 0.81 -28.29 -1.18
C GLY A 418 1.25 -27.26 -2.22
N SER A 419 2.28 -27.54 -3.01
CA SER A 419 2.61 -26.73 -4.20
C SER A 419 1.75 -27.11 -5.41
N HIS A 420 1.48 -26.15 -6.29
CA HIS A 420 0.81 -26.38 -7.57
C HIS A 420 1.83 -26.40 -8.70
N LEU A 421 1.57 -27.21 -9.73
CA LEU A 421 2.44 -27.37 -10.90
C LEU A 421 2.74 -26.03 -11.58
N GLU A 422 1.76 -25.12 -11.57
CA GLU A 422 1.88 -23.76 -12.11
C GLU A 422 2.99 -22.89 -11.44
N TYR A 423 3.42 -23.22 -10.22
CA TYR A 423 4.46 -22.50 -9.48
C TYR A 423 5.81 -23.24 -9.40
N ALA A 424 5.93 -24.39 -10.08
CA ALA A 424 7.17 -25.15 -10.11
C ALA A 424 8.23 -24.48 -11.01
N ASP A 425 9.49 -24.47 -10.58
CA ASP A 425 10.59 -24.02 -11.43
C ASP A 425 10.94 -25.07 -12.51
N GLU A 426 11.55 -24.60 -13.61
CA GLU A 426 11.86 -25.42 -14.79
C GLU A 426 12.79 -26.61 -14.48
N ILE A 427 13.71 -26.46 -13.53
CA ILE A 427 14.68 -27.51 -13.14
C ILE A 427 13.94 -28.60 -12.37
N THR A 428 13.04 -28.23 -11.46
CA THR A 428 12.20 -29.16 -10.71
C THR A 428 11.27 -29.95 -11.63
N LEU A 429 10.63 -29.29 -12.61
CA LEU A 429 9.79 -29.97 -13.61
C LEU A 429 10.60 -30.92 -14.50
N LYS A 430 11.80 -30.51 -14.92
CA LYS A 430 12.72 -31.36 -15.68
C LYS A 430 13.06 -32.65 -14.93
N ASN A 431 13.47 -32.53 -13.67
CA ASN A 431 13.80 -33.69 -12.83
C ASN A 431 12.57 -34.59 -12.61
N ALA A 432 11.39 -34.00 -12.39
CA ALA A 432 10.15 -34.74 -12.21
C ALA A 432 9.76 -35.57 -13.45
N LEU A 433 10.03 -35.04 -14.66
CA LEU A 433 9.79 -35.73 -15.92
C LEU A 433 10.80 -36.87 -16.17
N GLU A 434 12.07 -36.65 -15.85
CA GLU A 434 13.16 -37.61 -16.06
C GLU A 434 13.07 -38.82 -15.10
N PHE A 435 12.66 -38.61 -13.84
CA PHE A 435 12.60 -39.65 -12.81
C PHE A 435 11.20 -40.24 -12.54
N ARG A 436 10.23 -40.03 -13.46
CA ARG A 436 8.85 -40.52 -13.29
C ARG A 436 8.81 -42.04 -13.12
N LYS A 437 7.89 -42.53 -12.28
CA LYS A 437 7.78 -43.96 -11.93
C LYS A 437 6.48 -44.58 -12.43
#